data_AF-A0A522XKI0-F1
#
_entry.id   AF-A0A522XKI0-F1
#
_cell.length_a   1.000
_cell.length_b   1.000
_cell.length_c   1.000
_cell.angle_alpha   90.00
_cell.angle_beta   90.00
_cell.angle_gamma   90.00
#
_symmetry.space_group_name_H-M   'P 1'
#
loop_
_entity.id
_entity.type
_entity.pdbx_description
1 polymer ?
#
loop_
_entity_poly.entity_id
_entity_poly.type
_entity_poly.pdbx_seq_one_letter_code
_entity_poly.pdbx_strand_id
1 'polypeptide(L)' 'MPSSAFTHTNPAAAATQDRQTEPVWDHLKVAIAASSGFQSWKLEQQQRRSLEQNSIDKQVCEYLRETLSTLAY' A
#
# COMPACT_ATOMS: atom_id res chain seq x y z
N MET A 1 -39.44 -36.31 15.79
CA MET A 1 -38.20 -35.83 16.44
C MET A 1 -37.24 -35.36 15.35
N PRO A 2 -37.05 -34.05 15.12
CA PRO A 2 -36.07 -33.54 14.17
C PRO A 2 -34.74 -33.22 14.89
N SER A 3 -33.69 -33.98 14.61
CA SER A 3 -32.34 -33.68 15.11
C SER A 3 -31.61 -32.76 14.13
N SER A 4 -31.32 -31.56 14.60
CA SER A 4 -30.57 -30.51 13.93
C SER A 4 -29.13 -30.93 13.63
N ALA A 5 -28.77 -31.08 12.35
CA ALA A 5 -27.39 -31.17 11.91
C ALA A 5 -26.90 -29.77 11.51
N PHE A 6 -26.51 -28.97 12.51
CA PHE A 6 -25.85 -27.69 12.28
C PHE A 6 -24.46 -27.94 11.67
N THR A 7 -24.34 -27.52 10.42
CA THR A 7 -23.13 -27.10 9.69
C THR A 7 -21.79 -27.42 10.36
N HIS A 8 -21.08 -28.39 9.76
CA HIS A 8 -19.64 -28.59 9.94
C HIS A 8 -18.91 -27.27 9.69
N THR A 9 -18.46 -26.63 10.77
CA THR A 9 -17.63 -25.43 10.72
C THR A 9 -16.29 -25.80 10.08
N ASN A 10 -16.02 -25.21 8.93
CA ASN A 10 -14.79 -25.38 8.16
C ASN A 10 -13.69 -24.52 8.80
N PRO A 11 -12.66 -25.11 9.44
CA PRO A 11 -11.59 -24.35 10.09
C PRO A 11 -10.51 -23.85 9.10
N ALA A 12 -10.65 -24.08 7.79
CA ALA A 12 -9.61 -23.77 6.81
C ALA A 12 -9.52 -22.29 6.39
N ALA A 13 -10.48 -21.43 6.79
CA ALA A 13 -10.50 -20.03 6.37
C ALA A 13 -9.62 -19.09 7.22
N ALA A 14 -9.06 -19.56 8.34
CA ALA A 14 -8.36 -18.70 9.30
C ALA A 14 -6.85 -18.55 9.06
N ALA A 15 -6.27 -19.19 8.03
CA ALA A 15 -4.81 -19.33 7.90
C ALA A 15 -4.17 -18.52 6.75
N THR A 16 -4.87 -17.57 6.12
CA THR A 16 -4.35 -16.88 4.91
C THR A 16 -4.08 -15.38 5.06
N GLN A 17 -4.35 -14.76 6.21
CA GLN A 17 -4.31 -13.29 6.31
C GLN A 17 -2.90 -12.68 6.38
N ASP A 18 -1.87 -13.46 6.73
CA ASP A 18 -0.52 -12.91 7.01
C ASP A 18 0.41 -12.85 5.77
N ARG A 19 0.09 -13.58 4.69
CA ARG A 19 1.01 -13.77 3.54
C ARG A 19 0.68 -12.93 2.30
N GLN A 20 -0.26 -11.99 2.39
CA GLN A 20 -0.73 -11.19 1.26
C GLN A 20 -0.42 -9.69 1.38
N THR A 21 0.21 -9.24 2.46
CA THR A 21 0.55 -7.83 2.67
C THR A 21 1.64 -7.34 1.73
N GLU A 22 2.65 -8.18 1.45
CA GLU A 22 3.75 -7.88 0.52
C GLU A 22 3.29 -7.54 -0.92
N PRO A 23 2.46 -8.37 -1.60
CA PRO A 23 2.01 -8.02 -2.95
C PRO A 23 1.12 -6.77 -2.96
N VAL A 24 0.30 -6.56 -1.93
CA VAL A 24 -0.57 -5.37 -1.84
C VAL A 24 0.25 -4.09 -1.74
N TRP A 25 1.33 -4.08 -0.94
CA TRP A 25 2.22 -2.93 -0.84
C TRP A 25 2.92 -2.63 -2.17
N ASP A 26 3.40 -3.67 -2.86
CA ASP A 26 4.09 -3.48 -4.14
C ASP A 26 3.15 -2.93 -5.22
N HIS A 27 1.93 -3.48 -5.31
CA HIS A 27 0.89 -2.95 -6.20
C HIS A 27 0.50 -1.50 -5.87
N LEU A 28 0.40 -1.15 -4.58
CA LEU A 28 0.09 0.21 -4.15
C LEU A 28 1.20 1.18 -4.53
N LYS A 29 2.47 0.82 -4.32
CA LYS A 29 3.62 1.63 -4.74
C LYS A 29 3.59 1.91 -6.23
N VAL A 30 3.33 0.90 -7.05
CA VAL A 30 3.24 1.04 -8.51
C VAL A 30 2.06 1.95 -8.90
N ALA A 31 0.89 1.78 -8.28
CA ALA A 31 -0.27 2.62 -8.54
C ALA A 31 -0.02 4.09 -8.16
N ILE A 32 0.65 4.35 -7.03
CA ILE A 32 1.07 5.69 -6.62
C ILE A 32 2.13 6.21 -7.59
N ALA A 33 3.12 5.41 -7.96
CA ALA A 33 4.18 5.81 -8.89
C ALA A 33 3.65 6.16 -10.28
N ALA A 34 2.57 5.50 -10.72
CA ALA A 34 1.86 5.77 -11.96
C ALA A 34 0.87 6.95 -11.85
N SER A 35 0.61 7.46 -10.65
CA SER A 35 -0.30 8.59 -10.45
C SER A 35 0.34 9.90 -10.90
N SER A 36 -0.45 10.77 -11.54
CA SER A 36 0.06 12.05 -12.03
C SER A 36 0.57 12.97 -10.92
N GLY A 37 -0.03 12.91 -9.72
CA GLY A 37 0.43 13.69 -8.56
C GLY A 37 1.82 13.29 -8.10
N PHE A 38 2.12 11.99 -8.07
CA PHE A 38 3.45 11.50 -7.71
C PHE A 38 4.50 11.83 -8.76
N GLN A 39 4.17 11.76 -10.05
CA GLN A 39 5.11 12.08 -11.13
C GLN A 39 5.54 13.56 -11.10
N SER A 40 4.59 14.48 -10.90
CA SER A 40 4.88 15.91 -10.72
C SER A 40 5.72 16.15 -9.48
N TRP A 41 5.32 15.59 -8.34
CA TRP A 41 6.06 15.71 -7.09
C TRP A 41 7.49 15.15 -7.19
N LYS A 42 7.66 14.01 -7.86
CA LYS A 42 8.98 13.40 -8.08
C LYS A 42 9.92 14.32 -8.87
N LEU A 43 9.41 15.01 -9.90
CA LEU A 43 10.20 15.97 -10.69
C LEU A 43 10.64 17.16 -9.84
N GLU A 44 9.75 17.70 -9.02
CA GLU A 44 10.06 18.79 -8.09
C GLU A 44 11.09 18.36 -7.04
N GLN A 45 10.96 17.15 -6.48
CA GLN A 45 11.89 16.64 -5.48
C GLN A 45 13.24 16.22 -6.08
N GLN A 46 13.26 15.76 -7.33
CA GLN A 46 14.49 15.50 -8.06
C GLN A 46 15.32 16.79 -8.19
N GLN A 47 14.67 17.92 -8.46
CA GLN A 47 15.34 19.23 -8.48
C GLN A 47 15.76 19.72 -7.10
N ARG A 48 14.98 19.44 -6.04
CA ARG A 48 15.23 19.95 -4.69
C ARG A 48 16.22 19.14 -3.87
N ARG A 49 16.30 17.83 -4.07
CA ARG A 49 17.05 16.91 -3.18
C ARG A 49 17.89 15.84 -3.88
N SER A 50 18.07 15.91 -5.20
CA SER A 50 18.79 14.87 -5.96
C SER A 50 18.29 13.46 -5.62
N LEU A 51 16.97 13.29 -5.50
CA LEU A 51 16.33 12.03 -5.10
C LEU A 51 16.52 10.89 -6.12
N GLU A 52 17.26 11.10 -7.20
CA GLU A 52 17.54 10.10 -8.24
C GLU A 52 18.14 8.80 -7.70
N GLN A 53 18.83 8.85 -6.55
CA GLN A 53 19.44 7.67 -5.94
C GLN A 53 18.53 6.92 -4.96
N ASN A 54 17.33 7.43 -4.64
CA ASN A 54 16.43 6.77 -3.70
C ASN A 54 15.49 5.79 -4.41
N SER A 55 15.38 4.58 -3.87
CA SER A 55 14.40 3.57 -4.32
C SER A 55 12.98 4.12 -4.32
N ILE A 56 12.15 3.61 -5.24
CA ILE A 56 10.72 3.95 -5.36
C ILE A 56 10.00 3.88 -4.01
N ASP A 57 10.31 2.89 -3.16
CA ASP A 57 9.78 2.79 -1.81
C ASP A 57 10.00 4.06 -0.96
N LYS A 58 11.21 4.64 -0.99
CA LYS A 58 11.49 5.87 -0.25
C LYS A 58 10.78 7.07 -0.84
N GLN A 59 10.72 7.15 -2.17
CA GLN A 59 10.00 8.22 -2.87
C GLN A 59 8.50 8.17 -2.52
N VAL A 60 7.91 6.97 -2.55
CA VAL A 60 6.50 6.74 -2.18
C VAL A 60 6.25 7.05 -0.70
N CYS A 61 7.13 6.62 0.20
CA CYS A 61 7.03 6.96 1.62
C CYS A 61 7.08 8.47 1.88
N GLU A 62 7.99 9.20 1.24
CA GLU A 62 8.08 10.65 1.40
C GLU A 62 6.85 11.37 0.83
N TYR A 63 6.37 10.95 -0.35
CA TYR A 63 5.15 11.48 -0.95
C TYR A 63 3.93 11.25 -0.06
N LEU A 64 3.76 10.04 0.47
CA LEU A 64 2.69 9.71 1.42
C LEU A 64 2.80 10.54 2.69
N ARG A 65 4.02 10.74 3.21
CA ARG A 65 4.24 11.54 4.41
C ARG A 65 3.92 13.03 4.20
N GLU A 66 4.28 13.59 3.04
CA GLU A 66 3.92 14.97 2.67
C GLU A 66 2.42 15.12 2.45
N THR A 67 1.79 14.20 1.71
CA THR A 67 0.35 14.24 1.46
C THR A 67 -0.46 14.05 2.74
N LEU A 68 -0.06 13.13 3.62
CA LEU A 68 -0.66 12.97 4.95
C LEU A 68 -0.45 14.21 5.83
N SER A 69 0.72 14.85 5.81
CA SER A 69 0.96 16.08 6.55
C SER A 69 0.11 17.25 6.04
N THR A 70 -0.23 17.25 4.75
CA THR A 70 -1.07 18.29 4.13
C THR A 70 -2.55 18.09 4.45
N LEU A 71 -2.98 16.83 4.65
CA LEU A 71 -4.36 16.47 5.03
C LEU A 71 -4.61 16.49 6.55
N ALA A 72 -3.56 16.54 7.37
CA ALA A 72 -3.67 16.57 8.84
C ALA A 72 -3.83 17.98 9.43
N TYR A 73 -4.07 18.99 8.60
CA TYR A 73 -4.35 20.37 8.99
C TYR A 73 -5.82 20.69 8.73
#